data_AF-A0A939GVL1-F1
#
_entry.id   AF-A0A939GVL1-F1
#
_cell.length_a   1.000
_cell.length_b   1.000
_cell.length_c   1.000
_cell.angle_alpha   90.00
_cell.angle_beta   90.00
_cell.angle_gamma   90.00
#
_symmetry.space_group_name_H-M   'P 1'
#
loop_
_entity.id
_entity.type
_entity.pdbx_description
1 polymer ?
#
loop_
_entity_poly.entity_id
_entity_poly.type
_entity_poly.pdbx_seq_one_letter_code
_entity_poly.pdbx_strand_id
1 'polypeptide(L)'
;MSNHQELYKFTFNPSYTGVLQKYEVEGRKLERENIQGSHFTLDIGANAQGQQGVLTVIETRQSKGKFESTLFTDLDGDGLFTEAVELEVFSASVAARHLEKHQFSWDAQGQISADWELKNGQWKWEHIDANESYTQFTLNGTQYVLKTEQEHDGLEFEVFRNDNADQVWTRVAEGESTIGIDLVGLLPYLEASNGIIG
;
A
#
# COMPACT_ATOMS: atom_id res chain seq x y z
N MET A 1 13.48 -10.09 -16.34
CA MET A 1 12.47 -11.16 -16.19
C MET A 1 11.25 -10.73 -16.99
N SER A 2 10.37 -11.65 -17.42
CA SER A 2 9.27 -11.32 -18.34
C SER A 2 8.19 -10.57 -17.58
N ASN A 3 7.82 -9.35 -18.02
CA ASN A 3 6.67 -8.57 -17.53
C ASN A 3 5.39 -9.38 -17.73
N HIS A 4 5.03 -10.21 -16.77
CA HIS A 4 3.73 -10.85 -16.73
C HIS A 4 2.92 -10.07 -15.71
N GLN A 5 2.16 -9.08 -16.19
CA GLN A 5 1.15 -8.44 -15.36
C GLN A 5 0.08 -9.49 -15.08
N GLU A 6 -0.11 -9.81 -13.80
CA GLU A 6 -1.10 -10.78 -13.38
C GLU A 6 -2.51 -10.21 -13.64
N LEU A 7 -3.36 -11.04 -14.23
CA LEU A 7 -4.71 -10.67 -14.59
C LEU A 7 -5.68 -11.42 -13.69
N TYR A 8 -6.69 -10.71 -13.20
CA TYR A 8 -7.68 -11.24 -12.29
C TYR A 8 -9.08 -11.08 -12.85
N LYS A 9 -9.96 -12.01 -12.47
CA LYS A 9 -11.39 -11.92 -12.76
C LYS A 9 -12.18 -12.04 -11.47
N PHE A 10 -13.07 -11.07 -11.27
CA PHE A 10 -13.99 -11.07 -10.14
C PHE A 10 -15.40 -11.40 -10.61
N THR A 11 -16.15 -12.09 -9.75
CA THR A 11 -17.60 -12.18 -9.86
C THR A 11 -18.22 -11.47 -8.68
N PHE A 12 -19.26 -10.69 -8.92
CA PHE A 12 -19.87 -9.83 -7.92
C PHE A 12 -21.28 -10.28 -7.61
N ASN A 13 -21.78 -9.91 -6.43
CA ASN A 13 -23.21 -10.02 -6.18
C ASN A 13 -23.99 -9.04 -7.08
N PRO A 14 -25.30 -9.26 -7.34
CA PRO A 14 -26.07 -8.41 -8.26
C PRO A 14 -26.19 -6.94 -7.82
N SER A 15 -25.96 -6.65 -6.54
CA SER A 15 -26.00 -5.30 -5.99
C SER A 15 -24.64 -4.59 -6.02
N TYR A 16 -23.57 -5.23 -6.51
CA TYR A 16 -22.20 -4.74 -6.49
C TYR A 16 -21.76 -4.24 -5.10
N THR A 17 -22.17 -4.96 -4.05
CA THR A 17 -21.78 -4.69 -2.66
C THR A 17 -20.80 -5.73 -2.14
N GLY A 18 -20.37 -6.68 -2.96
CA GLY A 18 -19.41 -7.70 -2.56
C GLY A 18 -18.96 -8.61 -3.69
N VAL A 19 -17.80 -9.23 -3.47
CA VAL A 19 -17.19 -10.24 -4.34
C VAL A 19 -17.68 -11.63 -3.93
N LEU A 20 -18.10 -12.42 -4.91
CA LEU A 20 -18.49 -13.82 -4.74
C LEU A 20 -17.31 -14.76 -5.02
N GLN A 21 -16.48 -14.46 -6.02
CA GLN A 21 -15.34 -15.26 -6.43
C GLN A 21 -14.25 -14.35 -7.02
N LYS A 22 -12.98 -14.67 -6.73
CA LYS A 22 -11.79 -14.12 -7.37
C LYS A 22 -11.11 -15.26 -8.15
N TYR A 23 -10.55 -14.92 -9.30
CA TYR A 23 -9.79 -15.84 -10.13
C TYR A 23 -8.51 -15.18 -10.62
N GLU A 24 -7.40 -15.92 -10.62
CA GLU A 24 -6.22 -15.57 -11.39
C GLU A 24 -6.37 -16.12 -12.82
N VAL A 25 -5.93 -15.35 -13.81
CA VAL A 25 -6.07 -15.66 -15.25
C VAL A 25 -4.72 -16.04 -15.85
N GLU A 26 -4.45 -17.34 -15.92
CA GLU A 26 -3.27 -17.88 -16.59
C GLU A 26 -3.57 -18.20 -18.07
N GLY A 27 -3.42 -17.20 -18.93
CA GLY A 27 -3.65 -17.32 -20.37
C GLY A 27 -5.13 -17.62 -20.71
N ARG A 28 -5.50 -18.90 -20.84
CA ARG A 28 -6.90 -19.33 -21.08
C ARG A 28 -7.53 -20.04 -19.87
N LYS A 29 -6.75 -20.24 -18.81
CA LYS A 29 -7.21 -20.90 -17.59
C LYS A 29 -7.65 -19.86 -16.57
N LEU A 30 -8.58 -20.26 -15.72
CA LEU A 30 -8.99 -19.52 -14.53
C LEU A 30 -8.68 -20.38 -13.32
N GLU A 31 -7.77 -19.93 -12.47
CA GLU A 31 -7.50 -20.53 -11.16
C GLU A 31 -8.34 -19.80 -10.13
N ARG A 32 -9.08 -20.53 -9.29
CA ARG A 32 -9.95 -19.90 -8.29
C ARG A 32 -9.15 -19.60 -7.04
N GLU A 33 -9.15 -18.33 -6.65
CA GLU A 33 -8.53 -17.87 -5.42
C GLU A 33 -9.42 -18.09 -4.19
N ASN A 34 -8.79 -18.37 -3.05
CA ASN A 34 -9.48 -18.47 -1.78
C ASN A 34 -9.66 -17.08 -1.16
N ILE A 35 -10.89 -16.57 -1.20
CA ILE A 35 -11.26 -15.27 -0.65
C ILE A 35 -11.79 -15.34 0.81
N GLN A 36 -11.68 -16.49 1.48
CA GLN A 36 -12.15 -16.63 2.85
C GLN A 36 -11.35 -15.72 3.79
N GLY A 37 -12.04 -14.90 4.59
CA GLY A 37 -11.42 -13.94 5.51
C GLY A 37 -10.96 -12.64 4.85
N SER A 38 -11.18 -12.48 3.54
CA SER A 38 -10.98 -11.22 2.85
C SER A 38 -12.20 -10.30 3.00
N HIS A 39 -11.94 -9.00 3.07
CA HIS A 39 -12.94 -7.94 3.00
C HIS A 39 -12.78 -7.19 1.70
N PHE A 40 -13.89 -6.87 1.04
CA PHE A 40 -13.86 -6.21 -0.27
C PHE A 40 -14.56 -4.86 -0.24
N THR A 41 -13.91 -3.85 -0.81
CA THR A 41 -14.53 -2.55 -1.14
C THR A 41 -14.52 -2.40 -2.65
N LEU A 42 -15.63 -1.91 -3.20
CA LEU A 42 -15.83 -1.78 -4.65
C LEU A 42 -16.09 -0.31 -5.00
N ASP A 43 -15.45 0.20 -6.04
CA ASP A 43 -15.84 1.46 -6.67
C ASP A 43 -16.55 1.19 -8.00
N ILE A 44 -17.65 1.89 -8.23
CA ILE A 44 -18.54 1.68 -9.38
C ILE A 44 -18.59 2.98 -10.17
N GLY A 45 -18.28 2.90 -11.46
CA GLY A 45 -18.28 4.07 -12.32
C GLY A 45 -18.33 3.71 -13.80
N ALA A 46 -18.19 4.73 -14.63
CA ALA A 46 -18.10 4.56 -16.08
C ALA A 46 -16.64 4.29 -16.47
N ASN A 47 -16.40 3.20 -17.19
CA ASN A 47 -15.07 2.89 -17.75
C ASN A 47 -14.70 3.86 -18.88
N ALA A 48 -13.52 3.69 -19.47
CA ALA A 48 -13.06 4.49 -20.61
C ALA A 48 -14.01 4.47 -21.83
N GLN A 49 -14.92 3.49 -21.90
CA GLN A 49 -15.92 3.32 -22.95
C GLN A 49 -17.31 3.86 -22.56
N GLY A 50 -17.45 4.45 -21.37
CA GLY A 50 -18.70 5.00 -20.85
C GLY A 50 -19.67 3.94 -20.30
N GLN A 51 -19.24 2.70 -20.11
CA GLN A 51 -20.08 1.63 -19.57
C GLN A 51 -19.97 1.60 -18.05
N GLN A 52 -21.11 1.51 -17.38
CA GLN A 52 -21.17 1.39 -15.93
C GLN A 52 -20.71 -0.01 -15.50
N GLY A 53 -19.76 -0.07 -14.58
CA GLY A 53 -19.21 -1.31 -14.03
C GLY A 53 -18.41 -1.06 -12.75
N VAL A 54 -17.88 -2.14 -12.18
CA VAL A 54 -16.89 -2.05 -11.10
C VAL A 54 -15.58 -1.63 -11.72
N LEU A 55 -15.05 -0.46 -11.34
CA LEU A 55 -13.78 0.04 -11.85
C LEU A 55 -12.61 -0.40 -10.99
N THR A 56 -12.85 -0.52 -9.67
CA THR A 56 -11.83 -0.94 -8.73
C THR A 56 -12.38 -1.93 -7.73
N VAL A 57 -11.52 -2.87 -7.34
CA VAL A 57 -11.73 -3.78 -6.22
C VAL A 57 -10.57 -3.58 -5.26
N ILE A 58 -10.88 -3.31 -4.00
CA ILE A 58 -9.89 -3.39 -2.94
C ILE A 58 -10.17 -4.68 -2.18
N GLU A 59 -9.16 -5.55 -2.11
CA GLU A 59 -9.16 -6.69 -1.21
C GLU A 59 -8.32 -6.37 0.02
N THR A 60 -8.86 -6.57 1.22
CA THR A 60 -8.12 -6.45 2.47
C THR A 60 -8.18 -7.76 3.26
N ARG A 61 -7.03 -8.25 3.73
CA ARG A 61 -6.94 -9.45 4.57
C ARG A 61 -6.01 -9.21 5.74
N GLN A 62 -6.35 -9.79 6.89
CA GLN A 62 -5.44 -9.87 8.03
C GLN A 62 -4.62 -11.15 7.95
N SER A 63 -3.30 -11.03 7.99
CA SER A 63 -2.36 -12.14 7.83
C SER A 63 -1.17 -11.92 8.76
N LYS A 64 -0.89 -12.89 9.66
CA LYS A 64 0.30 -12.92 10.54
C LYS A 64 0.63 -11.58 11.25
N GLY A 65 -0.39 -10.81 11.63
CA GLY A 65 -0.23 -9.53 12.31
C GLY A 65 0.17 -8.36 11.40
N LYS A 66 -0.02 -8.50 10.10
CA LYS A 66 -0.15 -7.42 9.12
C LYS A 66 -1.60 -7.37 8.59
N PHE A 67 -1.98 -6.23 8.03
CA PHE A 67 -3.12 -6.08 7.16
C PHE A 67 -2.61 -5.86 5.75
N GLU A 68 -2.90 -6.81 4.87
CA GLU A 68 -2.54 -6.77 3.45
C GLU A 68 -3.75 -6.18 2.71
N SER A 69 -3.52 -5.17 1.87
CA SER A 69 -4.53 -4.57 1.01
C SER A 69 -4.02 -4.50 -0.42
N THR A 70 -4.81 -4.98 -1.37
CA THR A 70 -4.48 -4.95 -2.79
C THR A 70 -5.57 -4.20 -3.55
N LEU A 71 -5.17 -3.21 -4.33
CA LEU A 71 -6.04 -2.50 -5.28
C LEU A 71 -5.94 -3.15 -6.64
N PHE A 72 -7.08 -3.58 -7.15
CA PHE A 72 -7.26 -4.08 -8.50
C PHE A 72 -8.02 -3.06 -9.34
N THR A 73 -7.63 -2.87 -10.60
CA THR A 73 -8.28 -1.92 -11.51
C THR A 73 -8.67 -2.55 -12.84
N ASP A 74 -9.85 -2.22 -13.34
CA ASP A 74 -10.37 -2.53 -14.69
C ASP A 74 -10.69 -1.20 -15.40
N LEU A 75 -9.64 -0.48 -15.77
CA LEU A 75 -9.77 0.88 -16.32
C LEU A 75 -10.28 0.88 -17.77
N ASP A 76 -9.96 -0.16 -18.54
CA ASP A 76 -10.40 -0.32 -19.93
C ASP A 76 -11.79 -0.98 -20.04
N GLY A 77 -12.24 -1.64 -18.98
CA GLY A 77 -13.59 -2.17 -18.84
C GLY A 77 -13.81 -3.51 -19.51
N ASP A 78 -12.75 -4.27 -19.77
CA ASP A 78 -12.84 -5.57 -20.42
C ASP A 78 -13.24 -6.71 -19.46
N GLY A 79 -13.33 -6.40 -18.16
CA GLY A 79 -13.69 -7.32 -17.09
C GLY A 79 -12.50 -8.14 -16.55
N LEU A 80 -11.27 -7.80 -16.95
CA LEU A 80 -10.02 -8.29 -16.40
C LEU A 80 -9.37 -7.15 -15.60
N PHE A 81 -9.00 -7.49 -14.37
CA PHE A 81 -8.41 -6.56 -13.44
C PHE A 81 -6.91 -6.79 -13.33
N THR A 82 -6.15 -5.72 -13.19
CA THR A 82 -4.71 -5.78 -12.87
C THR A 82 -4.46 -5.30 -11.45
N GLU A 83 -3.46 -5.85 -10.79
CA GLU A 83 -2.95 -5.28 -9.54
C GLU A 83 -2.29 -3.93 -9.81
N ALA A 84 -2.79 -2.91 -9.13
CA ALA A 84 -2.35 -1.53 -9.25
C ALA A 84 -1.56 -1.09 -8.01
N VAL A 85 -1.92 -1.61 -6.83
CA VAL A 85 -1.28 -1.32 -5.55
C VAL A 85 -1.31 -2.55 -4.68
N GLU A 86 -0.18 -2.86 -4.04
CA GLU A 86 -0.10 -3.73 -2.87
C GLU A 86 0.35 -2.90 -1.67
N LEU A 87 -0.27 -3.14 -0.51
CA LEU A 87 0.01 -2.42 0.72
C LEU A 87 -0.02 -3.39 1.90
N GLU A 88 1.07 -3.46 2.64
CA GLU A 88 1.14 -4.14 3.92
C GLU A 88 1.21 -3.12 5.06
N VAL A 89 0.22 -3.16 5.96
CA VAL A 89 0.19 -2.34 7.17
C VAL A 89 0.50 -3.19 8.38
N PHE A 90 1.57 -2.87 9.08
CA PHE A 90 1.99 -3.61 10.26
C PHE A 90 1.05 -3.32 11.44
N SER A 91 0.50 -4.38 12.05
CA SER A 91 -0.34 -4.19 13.25
C SER A 91 0.52 -3.94 14.49
N ALA A 92 -0.05 -3.19 15.43
CA ALA A 92 0.48 -2.94 16.78
C ALA A 92 1.05 -4.19 17.49
N SER A 93 0.39 -5.34 17.31
CA SER A 93 0.74 -6.60 17.98
C SER A 93 2.06 -7.23 17.51
N VAL A 94 2.54 -6.86 16.32
CA VAL A 94 3.84 -7.28 15.76
C VAL A 94 4.91 -6.18 15.95
N ALA A 95 4.46 -4.93 16.16
CA ALA A 95 5.22 -3.72 15.89
C ALA A 95 6.36 -3.36 16.87
N ALA A 96 6.29 -3.76 18.14
CA ALA A 96 7.15 -3.14 19.16
C ALA A 96 8.66 -3.55 19.11
N ARG A 97 9.06 -4.59 18.35
CA ARG A 97 10.43 -5.16 18.48
C ARG A 97 11.20 -5.39 17.19
N HIS A 98 10.54 -5.37 16.04
CA HIS A 98 11.16 -5.76 14.76
C HIS A 98 10.93 -4.78 13.61
N LEU A 99 10.14 -3.72 13.84
CA LEU A 99 9.97 -2.69 12.81
C LEU A 99 11.21 -1.81 12.76
N GLU A 100 11.56 -1.42 11.55
CA GLU A 100 12.65 -0.52 11.28
C GLU A 100 12.35 0.85 11.89
N LYS A 101 13.40 1.45 12.46
CA LYS A 101 13.33 2.75 13.11
C LYS A 101 14.25 3.70 12.37
N HIS A 102 13.73 4.88 12.08
CA HIS A 102 14.41 5.89 11.31
C HIS A 102 14.51 7.20 12.09
N GLN A 103 15.54 7.97 11.81
CA GLN A 103 15.62 9.39 12.12
C GLN A 103 15.72 10.12 10.78
N PHE A 104 14.97 11.20 10.64
CA PHE A 104 15.07 12.07 9.47
C PHE A 104 15.64 13.42 9.89
N SER A 105 16.34 14.09 8.97
CA SER A 105 16.72 15.50 9.12
C SER A 105 16.10 16.32 8.02
N TRP A 106 15.74 17.55 8.35
CA TRP A 106 15.12 18.49 7.42
C TRP A 106 16.08 19.63 7.07
N ASP A 107 16.05 20.07 5.82
CA ASP A 107 16.71 21.29 5.40
C ASP A 107 15.92 22.55 5.84
N ALA A 108 16.43 23.72 5.46
CA ALA A 108 15.80 25.00 5.81
C ALA A 108 14.44 25.23 5.11
N GLN A 109 14.11 24.43 4.10
CA GLN A 109 12.88 24.47 3.32
C GLN A 109 11.86 23.44 3.83
N GLY A 110 12.23 22.62 4.82
CA GLY A 110 11.37 21.56 5.36
C GLY A 110 11.35 20.31 4.49
N GLN A 111 12.33 20.11 3.60
CA GLN A 111 12.51 18.86 2.87
C GLN A 111 13.43 17.93 3.65
N ILE A 112 13.19 16.62 3.56
CA ILE A 112 14.08 15.64 4.18
C ILE A 112 15.42 15.65 3.41
N SER A 113 16.50 15.82 4.16
CA SER A 113 17.88 15.97 3.66
C SER A 113 18.79 14.82 4.08
N ALA A 114 18.36 13.97 5.01
CA ALA A 114 19.05 12.76 5.40
C ALA A 114 18.11 11.79 6.14
N ASP A 115 18.42 10.52 5.98
CA ASP A 115 17.76 9.37 6.60
C ASP A 115 18.83 8.55 7.36
N TRP A 116 18.47 8.09 8.56
CA TRP A 116 19.28 7.17 9.35
C TRP A 116 18.43 6.02 9.86
N GLU A 117 18.82 4.79 9.55
CA GLU A 117 18.17 3.58 10.07
C GLU A 117 18.88 3.06 11.34
N LEU A 118 18.11 2.63 12.32
CA LEU A 118 18.61 1.98 13.54
C LEU A 118 18.92 0.50 13.29
N LYS A 119 20.15 0.19 12.90
CA LYS A 119 20.63 -1.19 12.71
C LYS A 119 21.46 -1.64 13.91
N ASN A 120 21.05 -2.73 14.57
CA ASN A 120 21.75 -3.32 15.72
C ASN A 120 22.04 -2.31 16.86
N GLY A 121 21.10 -1.41 17.13
CA GLY A 121 21.24 -0.37 18.16
C GLY A 121 22.16 0.79 17.79
N GLN A 122 22.58 0.89 16.52
CA GLN A 122 23.38 1.99 16.00
C GLN A 122 22.66 2.66 14.83
N TRP A 123 22.62 3.99 14.82
CA TRP A 123 22.17 4.76 13.67
C TRP A 123 23.17 4.62 12.53
N LYS A 124 22.69 4.17 11.38
CA LYS A 124 23.43 4.08 10.12
C LYS A 124 22.81 5.08 9.16
N TRP A 125 23.66 5.91 8.56
CA TRP A 125 23.21 6.84 7.53
C TRP A 125 22.84 6.03 6.29
N GLU A 126 21.63 6.28 5.79
CA GLU A 126 21.14 5.73 4.53
C GLU A 126 21.31 6.80 3.44
N HIS A 127 21.79 6.39 2.27
CA HIS A 127 21.92 7.30 1.15
C HIS A 127 20.54 7.55 0.55
N ILE A 128 20.21 8.82 0.27
CA ILE A 128 19.00 9.17 -0.49
C ILE A 128 19.38 9.18 -1.97
N ASP A 129 18.90 8.19 -2.71
CA ASP A 129 19.15 8.02 -4.13
C ASP A 129 18.29 8.95 -4.99
N ALA A 130 18.69 9.15 -6.26
CA ALA A 130 18.03 10.11 -7.14
C ALA A 130 16.62 9.69 -7.59
N ASN A 131 16.29 8.40 -7.48
CA ASN A 131 14.98 7.81 -7.71
C ASN A 131 14.13 7.76 -6.43
N GLU A 132 14.65 8.22 -5.30
CA GLU A 132 13.93 8.26 -4.04
C GLU A 132 13.34 9.65 -3.75
N SER A 133 12.19 9.68 -3.09
CA SER A 133 11.53 10.91 -2.65
C SER A 133 10.91 10.74 -1.28
N TYR A 134 10.90 11.83 -0.51
CA TYR A 134 10.38 11.84 0.86
C TYR A 134 9.35 12.96 1.02
N THR A 135 8.16 12.62 1.55
CA THR A 135 7.09 13.57 1.81
C THR A 135 6.59 13.44 3.23
N GLN A 136 6.67 14.53 4.00
CA GLN A 136 6.06 14.58 5.33
C GLN A 136 4.60 15.03 5.21
N PHE A 137 3.70 14.37 5.94
CA PHE A 137 2.29 14.75 6.02
C PHE A 137 1.72 14.50 7.41
N THR A 138 0.53 15.04 7.68
CA THR A 138 -0.21 14.81 8.92
C THR A 138 -1.57 14.25 8.59
N LEU A 139 -1.94 13.15 9.23
CA LEU A 139 -3.24 12.52 9.12
C LEU A 139 -3.82 12.35 10.52
N ASN A 140 -5.05 12.82 10.75
CA ASN A 140 -5.77 12.65 12.01
C ASN A 140 -4.97 13.11 13.25
N GLY A 141 -4.08 14.09 13.07
CA GLY A 141 -3.20 14.62 14.13
C GLY A 141 -1.88 13.85 14.32
N THR A 142 -1.69 12.73 13.62
CA THR A 142 -0.46 11.94 13.65
C THR A 142 0.44 12.31 12.47
N GLN A 143 1.75 12.40 12.72
CA GLN A 143 2.73 12.74 11.68
C GLN A 143 3.25 11.49 10.99
N TYR A 144 3.42 11.60 9.68
CA TYR A 144 3.93 10.55 8.81
C TYR A 144 5.03 11.09 7.90
N VAL A 145 5.94 10.19 7.53
CA VAL A 145 6.85 10.35 6.41
C VAL A 145 6.54 9.24 5.43
N LEU A 146 6.32 9.61 4.17
CA LEU A 146 6.30 8.70 3.05
C LEU A 146 7.69 8.73 2.42
N LYS A 147 8.30 7.56 2.24
CA LYS A 147 9.39 7.34 1.28
C LYS A 147 8.80 6.69 0.04
N THR A 148 9.23 7.11 -1.14
CA THR A 148 8.93 6.44 -2.40
C THR A 148 10.21 6.21 -3.18
N GLU A 149 10.32 5.08 -3.87
CA GLU A 149 11.44 4.76 -4.75
C GLU A 149 10.91 4.36 -6.13
N GLN A 150 11.37 5.05 -7.18
CA GLN A 150 11.00 4.71 -8.55
C GLN A 150 11.83 3.51 -9.02
N GLU A 151 11.13 2.40 -9.25
CA GLU A 151 11.66 1.17 -9.81
C GLU A 151 11.40 1.07 -11.32
N HIS A 152 11.90 0.00 -11.95
CA HIS A 152 11.74 -0.22 -13.39
C HIS A 152 10.28 -0.42 -13.82
N ASP A 153 9.50 -1.10 -13.01
CA ASP A 153 8.14 -1.57 -13.27
C ASP A 153 7.08 -0.91 -12.37
N GLY A 154 7.49 -0.02 -11.47
CA GLY A 154 6.56 0.64 -10.56
C GLY A 154 7.24 1.58 -9.58
N LEU A 155 6.52 1.83 -8.50
CA LEU A 155 6.93 2.65 -7.37
C LEU A 155 6.89 1.78 -6.12
N GLU A 156 8.01 1.61 -5.45
CA GLU A 156 8.02 1.09 -4.09
C GLU A 156 7.77 2.24 -3.12
N PHE A 157 7.10 1.98 -1.99
CA PHE A 157 6.90 2.99 -0.98
C PHE A 157 6.87 2.43 0.44
N GLU A 158 7.30 3.26 1.37
CA GLU A 158 7.31 2.97 2.80
C GLU A 158 6.67 4.13 3.55
N VAL A 159 5.90 3.82 4.59
CA VAL A 159 5.27 4.81 5.44
C VAL A 159 5.82 4.70 6.84
N PHE A 160 6.33 5.79 7.36
CA PHE A 160 6.88 5.91 8.70
C PHE A 160 5.99 6.80 9.56
N ARG A 161 5.90 6.48 10.84
CA ARG A 161 5.04 7.19 11.81
C ARG A 161 5.81 7.54 13.06
N ASN A 162 5.54 8.73 13.62
CA ASN A 162 6.14 9.21 14.85
C ASN A 162 5.06 9.48 15.90
N ASP A 163 4.76 8.47 16.72
CA ASP A 163 3.62 8.47 17.63
C ASP A 163 3.84 9.25 18.94
N ASN A 164 5.08 9.36 19.39
CA ASN A 164 5.43 10.00 20.67
C ASN A 164 6.20 11.33 20.49
N ALA A 165 6.35 11.80 19.25
CA ALA A 165 7.06 13.02 18.88
C ALA A 165 8.53 13.07 19.33
N ASP A 166 9.20 11.92 19.51
CA ASP A 166 10.61 11.84 19.93
C ASP A 166 11.63 11.92 18.77
N GLN A 167 11.12 12.12 17.54
CA GLN A 167 11.88 12.13 16.28
C GLN A 167 12.42 10.77 15.85
N VAL A 168 11.97 9.68 16.48
CA VAL A 168 12.17 8.31 16.01
C VAL A 168 10.91 7.86 15.30
N TRP A 169 11.06 7.58 14.02
CA TRP A 169 9.98 7.18 13.13
C TRP A 169 10.00 5.67 12.97
N THR A 170 8.85 5.02 13.09
CA THR A 170 8.74 3.57 12.91
C THR A 170 8.14 3.29 11.53
N ARG A 171 8.69 2.35 10.76
CA ARG A 171 8.07 1.91 9.49
C ARG A 171 6.78 1.15 9.81
N VAL A 172 5.64 1.71 9.44
CA VAL A 172 4.29 1.20 9.76
C VAL A 172 3.57 0.61 8.56
N ALA A 173 4.05 0.89 7.34
CA ALA A 173 3.59 0.22 6.14
C ALA A 173 4.68 0.17 5.06
N GLU A 174 4.55 -0.79 4.16
CA GLU A 174 5.35 -0.95 2.94
C GLU A 174 4.42 -1.36 1.79
N GLY A 175 4.79 -1.09 0.55
CA GLY A 175 3.96 -1.45 -0.60
C GLY A 175 4.57 -1.08 -1.94
N GLU A 176 3.87 -1.49 -2.99
CA GLU A 176 4.28 -1.30 -4.39
C GLU A 176 3.11 -0.75 -5.21
N SER A 177 3.42 -0.04 -6.29
CA SER A 177 2.41 0.44 -7.22
C SER A 177 2.86 0.51 -8.67
N THR A 178 1.94 0.18 -9.57
CA THR A 178 2.13 0.35 -11.02
C THR A 178 1.46 1.63 -11.54
N ILE A 179 0.84 2.43 -10.66
CA ILE A 179 0.15 3.68 -10.99
C ILE A 179 0.67 4.83 -10.11
N GLY A 180 0.45 6.08 -10.54
CA GLY A 180 0.69 7.22 -9.67
C GLY A 180 -0.32 7.25 -8.53
N ILE A 181 0.10 6.97 -7.30
CA ILE A 181 -0.77 7.00 -6.12
C ILE A 181 -0.78 8.40 -5.49
N ASP A 182 -1.97 8.97 -5.29
CA ASP A 182 -2.18 9.96 -4.23
C ASP A 182 -2.44 9.21 -2.91
N LEU A 183 -1.44 9.20 -2.03
CA LEU A 183 -1.47 8.40 -0.80
C LEU A 183 -2.46 8.91 0.25
N VAL A 184 -3.08 10.07 -0.01
CA VAL A 184 -4.31 10.51 0.68
C VAL A 184 -5.48 9.53 0.42
N GLY A 185 -5.39 8.67 -0.60
CA GLY A 185 -6.30 7.55 -0.80
C GLY A 185 -6.01 6.32 0.09
N LEU A 186 -4.82 6.22 0.70
CA LEU A 186 -4.43 5.09 1.56
C LEU A 186 -4.86 5.24 3.03
N LEU A 187 -5.39 6.40 3.39
CA LEU A 187 -5.73 6.76 4.78
C LEU A 187 -6.63 5.72 5.48
N PRO A 188 -7.67 5.13 4.83
CA PRO A 188 -8.49 4.10 5.47
C PRO A 188 -7.71 2.83 5.86
N TYR A 189 -6.61 2.52 5.16
CA TYR A 189 -5.81 1.32 5.42
C TYR A 189 -4.79 1.54 6.53
N LEU A 190 -4.25 2.76 6.65
CA LEU A 190 -3.31 3.12 7.72
C LEU A 190 -3.96 3.13 9.10
N GLU A 191 -5.29 3.29 9.21
CA GLU A 191 -6.02 3.21 10.48
C GLU A 191 -5.87 1.83 11.17
N ALA A 192 -5.55 0.77 10.40
CA ALA A 192 -5.26 -0.56 10.97
C ALA A 192 -3.95 -0.59 11.81
N SER A 193 -3.08 0.41 11.64
CA SER A 193 -1.90 0.63 12.47
C SER A 193 -2.21 1.34 13.80
N ASN A 194 -3.47 1.67 14.09
CA ASN A 194 -3.87 2.34 15.34
C ASN A 194 -3.58 1.44 16.54
N GLY A 195 -2.45 1.70 17.21
CA GLY A 195 -1.95 0.93 18.34
C GLY A 195 -0.45 0.69 18.35
N ILE A 196 0.31 1.07 17.31
CA ILE A 196 1.78 1.11 17.41
C ILE A 196 2.13 2.13 18.50
N ILE A 197 2.39 1.62 19.70
CA ILE A 197 2.77 2.35 20.90
C ILE A 197 3.92 1.56 21.49
N GLY A 198 5.06 2.22 21.67
CA GLY A 198 6.18 1.75 22.49
C GLY A 198 7.20 0.89 21.76
#